data_AF-J3I0R1-F1
#
_entry.id   AF-J3I0R1-F1
#
_cell.length_a   1.000
_cell.length_b   1.000
_cell.length_c   1.000
_cell.angle_alpha   90.00
_cell.angle_beta   90.00
_cell.angle_gamma   90.00
#
_symmetry.space_group_name_H-M   'P 1'
#
loop_
_entity.id
_entity.type
_entity.pdbx_description
1 polymer ?
#
loop_
_entity_poly.entity_id
_entity_poly.type
_entity_poly.pdbx_seq_one_letter_code
_entity_poly.pdbx_strand_id
1 'polypeptide(L)'
;MDRDLIPPTYQLLRVAVPDDIVVEAIGPELPQDWRTQTMVCRDIGDRWLDRSASALLQVPSAISVRGANFLLNPTHLDAARVSVAEVIQAPFDPRLLA
;
A
#
# COMPACT_ATOMS: atom_id res chain seq x y z
N MET A 1 -20.24 -3.61 -7.44
CA MET A 1 -19.49 -4.52 -6.55
C MET A 1 -20.51 -5.19 -5.64
N ASP A 2 -20.49 -6.50 -5.49
CA ASP A 2 -21.48 -7.20 -4.66
C ASP A 2 -21.23 -6.89 -3.16
N ARG A 3 -22.27 -6.46 -2.45
CA ARG A 3 -22.17 -6.07 -1.03
C ARG A 3 -21.84 -7.25 -0.14
N ASP A 4 -22.25 -8.45 -0.53
CA ASP A 4 -22.03 -9.68 0.22
C ASP A 4 -20.56 -10.13 0.21
N LEU A 5 -19.72 -9.52 -0.63
CA LEU A 5 -18.28 -9.78 -0.69
C LEU A 5 -17.46 -8.93 0.29
N ILE A 6 -18.05 -7.90 0.92
CA ILE A 6 -17.34 -7.08 1.91
C ILE A 6 -17.53 -7.70 3.30
N PRO A 7 -16.45 -8.10 4.00
CA PRO A 7 -16.58 -8.62 5.36
C PRO A 7 -17.26 -7.60 6.29
N PRO A 8 -18.14 -8.03 7.20
CA PRO A 8 -18.78 -7.14 8.17
C PRO A 8 -17.77 -6.45 9.11
N THR A 9 -16.56 -6.99 9.18
CA THR A 9 -15.44 -6.46 9.97
C THR A 9 -14.54 -5.50 9.19
N TYR A 10 -14.92 -5.06 7.99
CA TYR A 10 -14.12 -4.11 7.21
C TYR A 10 -13.95 -2.79 7.97
N GLN A 11 -12.72 -2.29 8.01
CA GLN A 11 -12.35 -1.09 8.77
C GLN A 11 -11.44 -0.21 7.91
N LEU A 12 -11.63 1.10 8.05
CA LEU A 12 -10.70 2.09 7.54
C LEU A 12 -9.67 2.40 8.63
N LEU A 13 -8.39 2.20 8.34
CA LEU A 13 -7.30 2.49 9.25
C LEU A 13 -6.60 3.79 8.85
N ARG A 14 -6.44 4.71 9.80
CA ARG A 14 -5.53 5.84 9.63
C ARG A 14 -4.17 5.44 10.17
N VAL A 15 -3.22 5.25 9.27
CA VAL A 15 -1.84 4.90 9.62
C VAL A 15 -1.03 6.18 9.80
N ALA A 16 -0.42 6.34 10.97
CA ALA A 16 0.52 7.42 11.26
C ALA A 16 1.95 6.95 11.02
N VAL A 17 2.69 7.77 10.30
CA VAL A 17 4.07 7.55 9.89
C VAL A 17 4.87 8.78 10.30
N PRO A 18 5.99 8.64 11.04
CA PRO A 18 6.87 9.76 11.33
C PRO A 18 7.43 10.40 10.05
N ASP A 19 7.51 11.72 10.00
CA ASP A 19 7.98 12.46 8.81
C ASP A 19 9.45 12.18 8.45
N ASP A 20 10.24 11.72 9.42
CA ASP A 20 11.66 11.39 9.28
C ASP A 20 11.89 9.92 8.89
N ILE A 21 10.84 9.11 8.72
CA ILE A 21 11.01 7.76 8.20
C ILE A 21 11.48 7.81 6.75
N VAL A 22 12.43 6.95 6.39
CA VAL A 22 12.86 6.84 5.00
C VAL A 22 11.78 6.16 4.17
N VAL A 23 11.35 6.85 3.11
CA VAL A 23 10.45 6.31 2.08
C VAL A 23 11.23 6.17 0.79
N GLU A 24 11.36 4.94 0.33
CA GLU A 24 11.89 4.68 -1.01
C GLU A 24 10.76 4.86 -2.03
N ALA A 25 11.07 5.39 -3.22
CA ALA A 25 10.09 5.53 -4.29
C ALA A 25 10.55 4.75 -5.53
N ILE A 26 9.65 3.93 -6.07
CA ILE A 26 9.89 3.26 -7.35
C ILE A 26 9.20 4.01 -8.48
N GLY A 27 9.95 4.26 -9.55
CA GLY A 27 9.41 4.88 -10.76
C GLY A 27 10.18 4.44 -12.01
N PRO A 28 11.46 4.83 -12.16
CA PRO A 28 12.24 4.53 -13.37
C PRO A 28 12.49 3.05 -13.63
N GLU A 29 12.47 2.23 -12.56
CA GLU A 29 12.76 0.80 -12.63
C GLU A 29 11.55 -0.04 -13.10
N LEU A 30 10.36 0.57 -13.17
CA LEU A 30 9.18 -0.12 -13.67
C LEU A 30 9.16 -0.12 -15.21
N PRO A 31 8.93 -1.28 -15.85
CA PRO A 31 8.71 -1.35 -17.29
C PRO A 31 7.52 -0.48 -17.72
N GLN A 32 7.48 -0.04 -18.99
CA GLN A 32 6.41 0.82 -19.49
C GLN A 32 5.01 0.16 -19.35
N ASP A 33 4.93 -1.16 -19.52
CA ASP A 33 3.74 -1.99 -19.43
C ASP A 33 3.62 -2.72 -18.09
N TRP A 34 4.27 -2.23 -17.03
CA TRP A 34 4.30 -2.87 -15.70
C TRP A 34 2.91 -3.27 -15.17
N ARG A 35 1.87 -2.50 -15.49
CA ARG A 35 0.48 -2.75 -15.04
C ARG A 35 -0.04 -4.12 -15.45
N THR A 36 0.44 -4.68 -16.55
CA THR A 36 0.10 -6.02 -17.04
C THR A 36 1.15 -7.08 -16.69
N GLN A 37 2.28 -6.69 -16.10
CA GLN A 37 3.38 -7.57 -15.75
C GLN A 37 3.41 -7.89 -14.25
N THR A 38 2.46 -8.70 -13.79
CA THR A 38 2.32 -9.05 -12.36
C THR A 38 3.58 -9.70 -11.78
N MET A 39 4.24 -10.60 -12.51
CA MET A 39 5.45 -11.27 -12.02
C MET A 39 6.60 -10.29 -11.82
N VAL A 40 6.83 -9.37 -12.75
CA VAL A 40 7.89 -8.36 -12.64
C VAL A 40 7.64 -7.45 -11.43
N CYS A 41 6.39 -7.05 -11.19
CA CYS A 41 6.05 -6.26 -10.00
C CYS A 41 6.31 -7.01 -8.69
N ARG A 42 6.03 -8.33 -8.66
CA ARG A 42 6.32 -9.18 -7.49
C ARG A 42 7.83 -9.29 -7.27
N ASP A 43 8.59 -9.62 -8.30
CA ASP A 43 10.05 -9.75 -8.19
C ASP A 43 10.72 -8.46 -7.70
N ILE A 44 10.21 -7.30 -8.13
CA ILE A 44 10.65 -5.99 -7.64
C ILE A 44 10.34 -5.83 -6.15
N GLY A 45 9.12 -6.16 -5.73
CA GLY A 45 8.70 -6.09 -4.32
C GLY A 45 9.50 -7.04 -3.43
N ASP A 46 9.73 -8.27 -3.88
CA ASP A 46 10.50 -9.30 -3.17
C ASP A 46 11.94 -8.83 -2.98
N ARG A 47 12.60 -8.32 -4.03
CA ARG A 47 13.94 -7.74 -3.91
C ARG A 47 14.00 -6.56 -2.95
N TRP A 48 12.95 -5.72 -2.89
CA TRP A 48 12.90 -4.63 -1.91
C TRP A 48 12.77 -5.15 -0.48
N LEU A 49 11.91 -6.13 -0.24
CA LEU A 49 11.75 -6.79 1.07
C LEU A 49 13.07 -7.45 1.52
N ASP A 50 13.72 -8.21 0.65
CA ASP A 50 14.97 -8.94 0.94
C ASP A 50 16.11 -7.99 1.31
N ARG A 51 16.21 -6.86 0.61
CA ARG A 51 17.20 -5.81 0.88
C ARG A 51 16.96 -5.09 2.20
N SER A 52 15.69 -4.95 2.61
CA SER A 52 15.27 -4.30 3.85
C SER A 52 15.98 -2.95 4.09
N ALA A 53 16.07 -2.10 3.05
CA ALA A 53 16.75 -0.80 3.11
C ALA A 53 15.84 0.35 3.59
N SER A 54 14.53 0.13 3.57
CA SER A 54 13.54 1.08 4.06
C SER A 54 12.33 0.34 4.65
N ALA A 55 11.61 1.00 5.55
CA ALA A 55 10.33 0.49 6.07
C ALA A 55 9.20 0.68 5.05
N LEU A 56 9.28 1.71 4.20
CA LEU A 56 8.24 2.09 3.25
C LEU A 56 8.77 2.13 1.82
N LEU A 57 7.97 1.60 0.90
CA LEU A 57 8.12 1.75 -0.54
C LEU A 57 6.88 2.41 -1.13
N GLN A 58 7.04 3.58 -1.73
CA GLN A 58 6.04 4.24 -2.54
C GLN A 58 6.05 3.64 -3.95
N VAL A 59 4.89 3.17 -4.40
CA VAL A 59 4.68 2.59 -5.73
C VAL A 59 3.56 3.33 -6.47
N PRO A 60 3.59 3.43 -7.80
CA PRO A 60 2.48 4.01 -8.55
C PRO A 60 1.21 3.16 -8.41
N SER A 61 0.05 3.80 -8.40
CA SER A 61 -1.23 3.10 -8.42
C SER A 61 -1.50 2.52 -9.82
N ALA A 62 -1.89 1.26 -9.88
CA ALA A 62 -2.30 0.62 -11.13
C ALA A 62 -3.63 1.20 -11.66
N ILE A 63 -4.45 1.75 -10.77
CA ILE A 63 -5.81 2.24 -11.04
C ILE A 63 -5.80 3.77 -11.26
N SER A 64 -5.13 4.52 -10.37
CA SER A 64 -5.12 5.97 -10.43
C SER A 64 -3.84 6.49 -11.09
N VAL A 65 -3.97 7.22 -12.20
CA VAL A 65 -2.84 7.76 -12.97
C VAL A 65 -1.93 8.66 -12.13
N ARG A 66 -2.49 9.40 -11.18
CA ARG A 66 -1.76 10.32 -10.29
C ARG A 66 -1.64 9.79 -8.86
N GLY A 67 -2.15 8.59 -8.59
CA GLY A 67 -2.15 8.00 -7.27
C GLY A 67 -0.88 7.19 -7.02
N ALA A 68 -0.52 7.08 -5.75
CA ALA A 68 0.51 6.18 -5.27
C ALA A 68 -0.05 5.32 -4.14
N ASN A 69 0.48 4.11 -4.01
CA ASN A 69 0.28 3.24 -2.86
C ASN A 69 1.60 3.14 -2.09
N PHE A 70 1.52 2.73 -0.83
CA PHE A 70 2.69 2.49 0.00
C PHE A 70 2.67 1.04 0.46
N LEU A 71 3.81 0.37 0.33
CA LEU A 71 4.07 -0.92 0.93
C LEU A 71 4.82 -0.70 2.25
N LEU A 72 4.40 -1.39 3.30
CA LEU A 72 5.09 -1.43 4.59
C LEU A 72 5.82 -2.76 4.73
N ASN A 73 7.12 -2.72 5.00
CA ASN A 73 7.92 -3.89 5.35
C ASN A 73 7.91 -4.06 6.88
N PRO A 74 7.12 -4.98 7.45
CA PRO A 74 7.03 -5.14 8.90
C PRO A 74 8.31 -5.70 9.54
N THR A 75 9.26 -6.23 8.75
CA THR A 75 10.52 -6.78 9.26
C THR A 75 11.62 -5.72 9.42
N HIS A 76 11.42 -4.51 8.86
CA HIS A 76 12.36 -3.40 9.00
C HIS A 76 12.25 -2.76 10.39
N LEU A 77 13.39 -2.36 10.99
CA LEU A 77 13.41 -1.80 12.35
C LEU A 77 12.53 -0.55 12.51
N ASP A 78 12.54 0.35 11.53
CA ASP A 78 11.68 1.55 11.56
C ASP A 78 10.18 1.24 11.44
N ALA A 79 9.76 0.04 11.03
CA ALA A 79 8.35 -0.32 10.95
C ALA A 79 7.67 -0.27 12.33
N ALA A 80 8.43 -0.51 13.41
CA ALA A 80 7.94 -0.38 14.79
C ALA A 80 7.51 1.05 15.16
N ARG A 81 7.92 2.05 14.36
CA ARG A 81 7.56 3.47 14.55
C ARG A 81 6.29 3.84 13.80
N VAL A 82 5.81 3.00 12.90
CA VAL A 82 4.53 3.16 12.19
C VAL A 82 3.42 2.64 13.08
N SER A 83 2.33 3.39 13.22
CA SER A 83 1.23 3.03 14.11
C SER A 83 -0.13 3.23 13.46
N VAL A 84 -1.12 2.45 13.92
CA VAL A 84 -2.53 2.72 13.60
C VAL A 84 -3.00 3.83 14.55
N ALA A 85 -3.12 5.05 14.02
CA ALA A 85 -3.57 6.20 14.80
C ALA A 85 -5.08 6.20 15.01
N GLU A 86 -5.84 5.52 14.15
CA GLU A 86 -7.29 5.46 14.23
C GLU A 86 -7.84 4.23 13.50
N VAL A 87 -8.89 3.64 14.09
CA VAL A 87 -9.68 2.56 13.50
C VAL A 87 -11.10 3.06 13.32
N ILE A 88 -11.52 3.22 12.07
CA ILE A 88 -12.85 3.72 11.72
C ILE A 88 -13.67 2.56 11.19
N GLN A 89 -14.74 2.24 11.91
CA GLN A 89 -15.80 1.39 11.39
C GLN A 89 -16.64 2.24 10.43
N ALA A 90 -16.20 2.32 9.19
CA ALA A 90 -16.91 3.05 8.15
C ALA A 90 -17.87 2.08 7.44
N PRO A 91 -19.18 2.10 7.75
CA PRO A 91 -20.14 1.35 6.94
C PRO A 91 -20.08 1.89 5.51
N PHE A 92 -19.94 1.00 4.54
CA PHE A 92 -19.94 1.38 3.12
C PHE A 92 -21.26 2.09 2.80
N ASP A 93 -21.20 3.34 2.31
CA ASP A 93 -22.42 4.08 1.96
C ASP A 93 -23.14 3.32 0.84
N PRO A 94 -24.37 2.84 1.07
CA PRO A 94 -25.08 2.01 0.09
C PRO A 94 -25.34 2.74 -1.23
N ARG A 95 -25.29 4.07 -1.26
CA ARG A 95 -25.48 4.89 -2.47
C ARG A 95 -24.26 4.87 -3.40
N LEU A 96 -23.10 4.43 -2.94
CA LEU A 96 -21.87 4.35 -3.76
C LEU A 96 -21.84 3.10 -4.68
N LEU A 97 -22.76 2.15 -4.49
CA LEU A 97 -22.87 0.92 -5.28
C LEU A 97 -24.17 0.83 -6.11
N ALA A 98 -24.99 1.89 -6.08
CA ALA A 98 -26.27 1.97 -6.78
C ALA A 98 -26.11 2.47 -8.22
#